data_AF-A0A6S6WG03-F1
#
_entry.id   AF-A0A6S6WG03-F1
#
_cell.length_a   1.000
_cell.length_b   1.000
_cell.length_c   1.000
_cell.angle_alpha   90.00
_cell.angle_beta   90.00
_cell.angle_gamma   90.00
#
_symmetry.space_group_name_H-M   'P 1'
#
loop_
_entity.id
_entity.type
_entity.pdbx_description
1 polymer ?
#
loop_
_entity_poly.entity_id
_entity_poly.type
_entity_poly.pdbx_seq_one_letter_code
_entity_poly.pdbx_strand_id
1 'polypeptide(L)'
;MERLEYENHTFLPSDAPQGQPHIIKDGQEDKEVFYQSYYRQIKPAGLCDFVATVLYRLQGHPTAMQDFFDPAVKSFKFLRMEKKDSWLMSSMIWRIRDEVLVGHYNRFGDKFEWELLSRSKISKIAPDGLWRTEWGAQTASSNAPMNNIWQPHGLQQVNFPLFTTKDPNDALEAEDVAYKFGTSCYFKQPWKDFRDAKCVIKIKKMSKEQQEKQKEAEGRTEDHKEEKNENLGKFGKTQERNEVK
;
A
#
# COMPACT_ATOMS: atom_id res chain seq x y z
N MET A 1 9.50 -20.46 5.07
CA MET A 1 10.28 -19.62 4.14
C MET A 1 10.93 -18.54 4.97
N GLU A 2 12.21 -18.28 4.76
CA GLU A 2 12.92 -17.23 5.48
C GLU A 2 12.37 -15.87 5.02
N ARG A 3 12.04 -15.00 5.98
CA ARG A 3 11.64 -13.62 5.67
C ARG A 3 12.86 -12.89 5.12
N LEU A 4 12.63 -11.84 4.34
CA LEU A 4 13.71 -10.89 4.06
C LEU A 4 14.24 -10.31 5.38
N GLU A 5 15.52 -9.98 5.40
CA GLU A 5 16.09 -9.22 6.50
C GLU A 5 15.62 -7.76 6.46
N TYR A 6 15.28 -7.23 7.62
CA TYR A 6 14.80 -5.86 7.78
C TYR A 6 15.81 -4.98 8.52
N GLU A 7 15.89 -3.71 8.13
CA GLU A 7 16.56 -2.65 8.87
C GLU A 7 15.66 -2.21 10.02
N ASN A 8 16.24 -2.07 11.22
CA ASN A 8 15.49 -1.51 12.33
C ASN A 8 15.40 0.01 12.19
N HIS A 9 14.19 0.56 12.25
CA HIS A 9 13.96 2.00 12.11
C HIS A 9 12.98 2.48 13.19
N THR A 10 13.18 3.70 13.71
CA THR A 10 12.38 4.25 14.83
C THR A 10 10.86 4.25 14.56
N PHE A 11 10.45 4.43 13.31
CA PHE A 11 9.04 4.41 12.92
C PHE A 11 8.54 3.05 12.41
N LEU A 12 9.45 2.17 11.99
CA LEU A 12 9.13 0.88 11.36
C LEU A 12 10.10 -0.17 11.92
N PRO A 13 9.81 -0.71 13.11
CA PRO A 13 10.74 -1.62 13.77
C PRO A 13 10.79 -2.95 13.02
N SER A 14 11.97 -3.58 12.99
CA SER A 14 12.21 -4.79 12.20
C SER A 14 11.46 -6.03 12.69
N ASP A 15 10.90 -5.98 13.91
CA ASP A 15 10.15 -7.04 14.57
C ASP A 15 8.62 -6.83 14.53
N ALA A 16 8.14 -5.85 13.76
CA ALA A 16 6.71 -5.62 13.59
C ALA A 16 5.98 -6.85 13.00
N PRO A 17 4.69 -7.03 13.31
CA PRO A 17 3.92 -8.15 12.79
C PRO A 17 3.76 -8.09 11.27
N GLN A 18 3.49 -9.25 10.66
CA GLN A 18 3.28 -9.34 9.22
C GLN A 18 2.09 -8.48 8.77
N GLY A 19 2.25 -7.85 7.60
CA GLY A 19 1.27 -6.91 7.07
C GLY A 19 1.47 -5.48 7.57
N GLN A 20 2.36 -5.24 8.53
CA GLN A 20 2.90 -3.91 8.77
C GLN A 20 4.11 -3.65 7.86
N PRO A 21 4.39 -2.39 7.49
CA PRO A 21 5.53 -2.05 6.65
C PRO A 21 6.86 -2.21 7.40
N HIS A 22 7.86 -2.74 6.71
CA HIS A 22 9.25 -2.80 7.16
C HIS A 22 10.18 -2.15 6.13
N ILE A 23 11.40 -1.83 6.55
CA ILE A 23 12.48 -1.45 5.64
C ILE A 23 13.29 -2.68 5.32
N ILE A 24 13.25 -3.14 4.07
CA ILE A 24 14.07 -4.26 3.58
C ILE A 24 15.53 -3.82 3.59
N LYS A 25 16.49 -4.64 4.05
CA LYS A 25 17.93 -4.35 3.93
C LYS A 25 18.42 -4.42 2.48
N ASP A 26 19.33 -3.53 2.10
CA ASP A 26 20.01 -3.56 0.80
C ASP A 26 20.77 -4.88 0.55
N GLY A 27 21.05 -5.18 -0.73
CA GLY A 27 21.92 -6.30 -1.12
C GLY A 27 21.26 -7.68 -1.11
N GLN A 28 19.98 -7.78 -0.74
CA GLN A 28 19.20 -9.02 -0.79
C GLN A 28 18.67 -9.35 -2.19
N GLU A 29 19.40 -8.98 -3.24
CA GLU A 29 18.95 -9.04 -4.65
C GLU A 29 19.05 -10.45 -5.26
N ASP A 30 19.15 -11.50 -4.43
CA ASP A 30 19.30 -12.86 -4.92
C ASP A 30 18.05 -13.30 -5.69
N LYS A 31 18.19 -13.30 -7.02
CA LYS A 31 17.13 -13.65 -7.95
C LYS A 31 16.53 -15.02 -7.65
N GLU A 32 17.29 -15.97 -7.11
CA GLU A 32 16.77 -17.32 -6.83
C GLU A 32 15.65 -17.31 -5.78
N VAL A 33 15.78 -16.50 -4.72
CA VAL A 33 14.75 -16.36 -3.68
C VAL A 33 13.45 -15.80 -4.28
N PHE A 34 13.57 -14.81 -5.16
CA PHE A 34 12.42 -14.18 -5.82
C PHE A 34 11.81 -15.08 -6.91
N TYR A 35 12.62 -15.79 -7.70
CA TYR A 35 12.12 -16.76 -8.70
C TYR A 35 11.39 -17.93 -8.05
N GLN A 36 11.90 -18.46 -6.93
CA GLN A 36 11.22 -19.54 -6.20
C GLN A 36 9.89 -19.10 -5.58
N SER A 37 9.76 -17.82 -5.22
CA SER A 37 8.50 -17.26 -4.70
C SER A 37 7.37 -17.19 -5.74
N TYR A 38 7.71 -17.23 -7.03
CA TYR A 38 6.72 -17.23 -8.12
C TYR A 38 5.80 -18.45 -8.07
N TYR A 39 6.33 -19.59 -7.61
CA TYR A 39 5.62 -20.87 -7.54
C TYR A 39 5.05 -21.19 -6.16
N ARG A 40 5.29 -20.33 -5.16
CA ARG A 40 4.91 -20.59 -3.76
C ARG A 40 3.82 -19.63 -3.31
N GLN A 41 2.90 -20.15 -2.48
CA GLN A 41 1.82 -19.38 -1.88
C GLN A 41 2.28 -18.41 -0.78
N ILE A 42 3.51 -18.58 -0.24
CA ILE A 42 4.05 -17.72 0.82
C ILE A 42 5.11 -16.81 0.21
N LYS A 43 4.90 -15.49 0.29
CA LYS A 43 5.85 -14.48 -0.16
C LYS A 43 6.75 -14.01 1.01
N PRO A 44 8.04 -13.73 0.78
CA PRO A 44 8.98 -13.37 1.86
C PRO A 44 8.83 -11.92 2.38
N ALA A 45 8.11 -11.07 1.63
CA ALA A 45 7.79 -9.68 1.98
C ALA A 45 6.47 -9.26 1.33
N GLY A 46 5.78 -8.29 1.93
CA GLY A 46 4.54 -7.72 1.42
C GLY A 46 4.76 -6.46 0.57
N LEU A 47 3.73 -6.03 -0.17
CA LEU A 47 3.76 -4.73 -0.87
C LEU A 47 4.08 -3.57 0.09
N CYS A 48 3.66 -3.70 1.35
CA CYS A 48 3.91 -2.73 2.39
C CYS A 48 5.39 -2.42 2.59
N ASP A 49 6.20 -3.47 2.64
CA ASP A 49 7.62 -3.41 2.88
C ASP A 49 8.32 -2.75 1.69
N PHE A 50 7.93 -3.11 0.47
CA PHE A 50 8.49 -2.51 -0.74
C PHE A 50 8.18 -1.02 -0.85
N VAL A 51 6.94 -0.60 -0.57
CA VAL A 51 6.58 0.83 -0.60
C VAL A 51 7.33 1.61 0.47
N ALA A 52 7.37 1.13 1.71
CA ALA A 52 8.12 1.79 2.78
C ALA A 52 9.61 1.90 2.45
N THR A 53 10.20 0.82 1.96
CA THR A 53 11.59 0.73 1.48
C THR A 53 11.90 1.75 0.38
N VAL A 54 11.04 1.87 -0.64
CA VAL A 54 11.19 2.85 -1.73
C VAL A 54 11.16 4.26 -1.16
N LEU A 55 10.14 4.60 -0.36
CA LEU A 55 9.94 5.95 0.16
C LEU A 55 11.03 6.38 1.13
N TYR A 56 11.51 5.45 1.97
CA TYR A 56 12.61 5.67 2.90
C TYR A 56 13.93 6.02 2.19
N ARG A 57 14.19 5.37 1.05
CA ARG A 57 15.45 5.54 0.31
C ARG A 57 15.48 6.76 -0.62
N LEU A 58 14.40 7.55 -0.71
CA LEU A 58 14.35 8.74 -1.56
C LEU A 58 15.21 9.87 -1.01
N GLN A 59 16.48 9.95 -1.44
CA GLN A 59 17.43 10.97 -0.99
C GLN A 59 16.94 12.40 -1.22
N GLY A 60 16.30 12.67 -2.36
CA GLY A 60 15.72 13.98 -2.68
C GLY A 60 14.44 14.33 -1.90
N HIS A 61 13.87 13.39 -1.16
CA HIS A 61 12.62 13.56 -0.43
C HIS A 61 12.64 12.82 0.92
N PRO A 62 13.46 13.25 1.89
CA PRO A 62 13.70 12.52 3.14
C PRO A 62 12.47 12.38 4.04
N THR A 63 11.42 13.19 3.83
CA THR A 63 10.16 13.10 4.60
C THR A 63 9.09 12.24 3.91
N ALA A 64 9.38 11.67 2.73
CA ALA A 64 8.37 11.02 1.90
C ALA A 64 7.65 9.88 2.63
N MET A 65 8.38 9.06 3.38
CA MET A 65 7.81 7.98 4.16
C MET A 65 6.94 8.51 5.31
N GLN A 66 7.40 9.53 6.05
CA GLN A 66 6.64 10.13 7.13
C GLN A 66 5.36 10.80 6.62
N ASP A 67 5.45 11.58 5.53
CA ASP A 67 4.28 12.21 4.90
C ASP A 67 3.31 11.16 4.33
N PHE A 68 3.80 9.98 3.89
CA PHE A 68 2.94 8.89 3.47
C PHE A 68 2.08 8.36 4.61
N PHE A 69 2.65 8.17 5.81
CA PHE A 69 1.94 7.70 7.00
C PHE A 69 1.34 8.81 7.88
N ASP A 70 1.43 10.09 7.48
CA ASP A 70 0.84 11.21 8.19
C ASP A 70 -0.70 11.22 8.01
N PRO A 71 -1.51 11.09 9.08
CA PRO A 71 -2.96 11.14 8.99
C PRO A 71 -3.47 12.51 8.51
N ALA A 72 -2.70 13.59 8.66
CA ALA A 72 -3.02 14.90 8.12
C ALA A 72 -2.84 14.99 6.59
N VAL A 73 -2.18 14.02 5.96
CA VAL A 73 -2.05 13.93 4.51
C VAL A 73 -3.25 13.17 3.94
N LYS A 74 -4.10 13.88 3.16
CA LYS A 74 -5.28 13.31 2.48
C LYS A 74 -4.91 12.50 1.25
N SER A 75 -3.88 12.95 0.54
CA SER A 75 -3.36 12.24 -0.62
C SER A 75 -1.87 12.45 -0.72
N PHE A 76 -1.18 11.35 -0.99
CA PHE A 76 0.24 11.29 -1.29
C PHE A 76 0.40 10.63 -2.65
N LYS A 77 1.12 11.24 -3.58
CA LYS A 77 1.39 10.66 -4.90
C LYS A 77 2.86 10.80 -5.25
N PHE A 78 3.56 9.67 -5.28
CA PHE A 78 4.88 9.52 -5.84
C PHE A 78 4.78 9.07 -7.30
N LEU A 79 5.58 9.70 -8.15
CA LEU A 79 5.75 9.37 -9.55
C LEU A 79 7.24 9.38 -9.88
N ARG A 80 7.75 8.27 -10.43
CA ARG A 80 9.07 8.18 -11.03
C ARG A 80 8.91 7.93 -12.51
N MET A 81 9.33 8.88 -13.34
CA MET A 81 9.31 8.74 -14.80
C MET A 81 10.71 8.34 -15.25
N GLU A 82 10.84 7.17 -15.86
CA GLU A 82 12.12 6.63 -16.35
C GLU A 82 12.06 6.50 -17.87
N LYS A 83 13.04 7.05 -18.57
CA LYS A 83 13.22 6.84 -20.00
C LYS A 83 14.14 5.65 -20.20
N LYS A 84 13.62 4.55 -20.74
CA LYS A 84 14.42 3.37 -21.11
C LYS A 84 14.22 3.06 -22.58
N ASP A 85 15.32 3.06 -23.34
CA ASP A 85 15.36 2.55 -24.72
C ASP A 85 14.20 3.04 -25.61
N SER A 86 13.92 4.35 -25.56
CA SER A 86 12.81 5.08 -26.23
C SER A 86 11.39 4.99 -25.64
N TRP A 87 11.19 4.22 -24.57
CA TRP A 87 9.91 4.08 -23.88
C TRP A 87 9.94 4.79 -22.52
N LEU A 88 8.85 5.46 -22.14
CA LEU A 88 8.73 6.19 -20.89
C LEU A 88 7.80 5.46 -19.91
N MET A 89 8.35 4.49 -19.19
CA MET A 89 7.60 3.78 -18.15
C MET A 89 7.66 4.55 -16.83
N SER A 90 6.50 4.81 -16.25
CA SER A 90 6.38 5.55 -15.01
C SER A 90 5.95 4.65 -13.86
N SER A 91 6.71 4.61 -12.78
CA SER A 91 6.29 3.95 -11.53
C SER A 91 5.48 4.92 -10.68
N MET A 92 4.39 4.43 -10.09
CA MET A 92 3.50 5.23 -9.25
C MET A 92 3.23 4.54 -7.93
N ILE A 93 3.24 5.33 -6.86
CA ILE A 93 2.67 4.99 -5.55
C ILE A 93 1.71 6.13 -5.20
N TRP A 94 0.43 5.84 -5.11
CA TRP A 94 -0.60 6.84 -4.87
C TRP A 94 -1.49 6.40 -3.71
N ARG A 95 -1.44 7.12 -2.59
CA ARG A 95 -2.37 6.99 -1.47
C ARG A 95 -3.44 8.06 -1.53
N ILE A 96 -4.69 7.67 -1.29
CA ILE A 96 -5.80 8.56 -0.93
C ILE A 96 -6.41 7.99 0.34
N ARG A 97 -6.33 8.75 1.44
CA ARG A 97 -6.75 8.29 2.77
C ARG A 97 -6.11 6.94 3.11
N ASP A 98 -6.91 5.90 3.35
CA ASP A 98 -6.52 4.55 3.73
C ASP A 98 -6.33 3.61 2.52
N GLU A 99 -6.56 4.08 1.30
CA GLU A 99 -6.38 3.31 0.07
C GLU A 99 -5.04 3.66 -0.60
N VAL A 100 -4.34 2.64 -1.07
CA VAL A 100 -3.07 2.78 -1.79
C VAL A 100 -3.18 2.06 -3.12
N LEU A 101 -2.83 2.76 -4.19
CA LEU A 101 -2.77 2.24 -5.54
C LEU A 101 -1.34 2.38 -6.06
N VAL A 102 -0.81 1.27 -6.56
CA VAL A 102 0.55 1.18 -7.10
C VAL A 102 0.51 0.60 -8.51
N GLY A 103 1.50 0.92 -9.34
CA GLY A 103 1.63 0.32 -10.65
C GLY A 103 2.64 1.04 -11.53
N HIS A 104 3.02 0.38 -12.62
CA HIS A 104 3.74 1.01 -13.72
C HIS A 104 2.74 1.47 -14.77
N TYR A 105 3.01 2.58 -15.45
CA TYR A 105 2.17 3.01 -16.56
C TYR A 105 2.92 3.77 -17.64
N ASN A 106 2.36 3.69 -18.84
CA ASN A 106 2.69 4.54 -19.99
C ASN A 106 1.47 5.41 -20.32
N ARG A 107 1.70 6.61 -20.86
CA ARG A 107 0.63 7.50 -21.33
C ARG A 107 0.70 7.63 -22.86
N PHE A 108 -0.40 7.34 -23.53
CA PHE A 108 -0.58 7.47 -24.97
C PHE A 108 -1.78 8.36 -25.27
N GLY A 109 -1.55 9.66 -25.47
CA GLY A 109 -2.62 10.66 -25.60
C GLY A 109 -3.48 10.72 -24.33
N ASP A 110 -4.74 10.30 -24.48
CA ASP A 110 -5.73 10.24 -23.39
C ASP A 110 -5.88 8.84 -22.77
N LYS A 111 -5.10 7.85 -23.24
CA LYS A 111 -5.06 6.50 -22.70
C LYS A 111 -3.86 6.33 -21.76
N PHE A 112 -4.07 5.59 -20.68
CA PHE A 112 -3.02 5.05 -19.82
C PHE A 112 -2.99 3.54 -19.98
N GLU A 113 -1.80 2.98 -20.18
CA GLU A 113 -1.58 1.53 -20.14
C GLU A 113 -0.82 1.20 -18.88
N TRP A 114 -1.35 0.26 -18.11
CA TRP A 114 -0.90 -0.11 -16.79
C TRP A 114 -0.29 -1.50 -16.81
N GLU A 115 0.79 -1.64 -16.06
CA GLU A 115 1.40 -2.92 -15.73
C GLU A 115 1.53 -3.05 -14.22
N LEU A 116 1.23 -4.24 -13.71
CA LEU A 116 1.32 -4.58 -12.29
C LEU A 116 0.55 -3.59 -11.39
N LEU A 117 -0.67 -3.25 -11.80
CA LEU A 117 -1.55 -2.32 -11.10
C LEU A 117 -2.19 -3.03 -9.92
N SER A 118 -1.94 -2.58 -8.69
CA SER A 118 -2.54 -3.16 -7.50
C SER A 118 -3.13 -2.08 -6.61
N ARG A 119 -4.25 -2.41 -5.96
CA ARG A 119 -4.84 -1.60 -4.91
C ARG A 119 -4.85 -2.37 -3.60
N SER A 120 -4.52 -1.65 -2.54
CA SER A 120 -4.49 -2.15 -1.17
C SER A 120 -5.15 -1.14 -0.23
N LYS A 121 -5.51 -1.62 0.96
CA LYS A 121 -6.07 -0.84 2.05
C LYS A 121 -5.21 -0.94 3.30
N ILE A 122 -5.05 0.16 4.02
CA ILE A 122 -4.35 0.22 5.31
C ILE A 122 -5.40 0.39 6.41
N SER A 123 -5.34 -0.41 7.47
CA SER A 123 -6.34 -0.37 8.55
C SER A 123 -6.39 0.98 9.28
N LYS A 124 -5.25 1.68 9.33
CA LYS A 124 -5.10 3.05 9.83
C LYS A 124 -3.93 3.72 9.12
N ILE A 125 -4.02 5.04 8.91
CA ILE A 125 -2.94 5.83 8.31
C ILE A 125 -1.88 6.07 9.38
N ALA A 126 -1.06 5.06 9.62
CA ALA A 126 0.02 5.05 10.60
C ALA A 126 1.04 3.95 10.25
N PRO A 127 2.28 4.03 10.76
CA PRO A 127 3.30 3.01 10.53
C PRO A 127 2.92 1.61 11.01
N ASP A 128 2.07 1.50 12.03
CA ASP A 128 1.58 0.23 12.59
C ASP A 128 0.21 -0.18 12.00
N GLY A 129 -0.21 0.46 10.90
CA GLY A 129 -1.38 0.07 10.13
C GLY A 129 -1.17 -1.26 9.41
N LEU A 130 -2.16 -2.14 9.49
CA LEU A 130 -2.16 -3.41 8.77
C LEU A 130 -2.55 -3.18 7.32
N TRP A 131 -1.75 -3.69 6.41
CA TRP A 131 -1.91 -3.54 4.99
C TRP A 131 -2.50 -4.82 4.37
N ARG A 132 -3.55 -4.67 3.56
CA ARG A 132 -4.20 -5.76 2.85
C ARG A 132 -4.40 -5.40 1.39
N THR A 133 -3.98 -6.27 0.48
CA THR A 133 -4.26 -6.10 -0.94
C THR A 133 -5.72 -6.46 -1.24
N GLU A 134 -6.41 -5.60 -2.00
CA GLU A 134 -7.83 -5.79 -2.35
C GLU A 134 -7.99 -6.38 -3.75
N TRP A 135 -7.21 -5.90 -4.73
CA TRP A 135 -7.21 -6.43 -6.09
C TRP A 135 -5.89 -6.12 -6.82
N GLY A 136 -5.64 -6.83 -7.93
CA GLY A 136 -4.47 -6.62 -8.78
C GLY A 136 -4.71 -6.99 -10.24
N ALA A 137 -4.20 -6.19 -11.16
CA ALA A 137 -4.22 -6.44 -12.60
C ALA A 137 -2.78 -6.48 -13.13
N GLN A 138 -2.41 -7.58 -13.82
CA GLN A 138 -1.10 -7.68 -14.46
C GLN A 138 -0.96 -6.65 -15.57
N THR A 139 -2.02 -6.49 -16.37
CA THR A 139 -2.15 -5.44 -17.37
C THR A 139 -3.54 -4.84 -17.32
N ALA A 140 -3.65 -3.55 -17.58
CA ALA A 140 -4.93 -2.88 -17.75
C ALA A 140 -4.73 -1.61 -18.59
N SER A 141 -5.82 -1.00 -19.01
CA SER A 141 -5.80 0.35 -19.57
C SER A 141 -6.90 1.21 -18.95
N SER A 142 -6.76 2.52 -19.05
CA SER A 142 -7.81 3.46 -18.65
C SER A 142 -7.75 4.73 -19.49
N ASN A 143 -8.87 5.46 -19.53
CA ASN A 143 -8.92 6.77 -20.17
C ASN A 143 -8.72 7.88 -19.14
N ALA A 144 -8.29 9.05 -19.62
CA ALA A 144 -8.28 10.27 -18.83
C ALA A 144 -9.70 10.62 -18.31
N PRO A 145 -9.81 11.21 -17.10
CA PRO A 145 -8.72 11.48 -16.16
C PRO A 145 -8.21 10.21 -15.46
N MET A 146 -6.91 10.20 -15.12
CA MET A 146 -6.27 9.07 -14.42
C MET A 146 -6.99 8.62 -13.15
N ASN A 147 -7.77 9.51 -12.50
CA ASN A 147 -8.57 9.20 -11.33
C ASN A 147 -9.60 8.08 -11.54
N ASN A 148 -9.92 7.70 -12.78
CA ASN A 148 -10.87 6.62 -13.04
C ASN A 148 -10.37 5.25 -12.53
N ILE A 149 -9.05 5.07 -12.35
CA ILE A 149 -8.43 3.78 -11.98
C ILE A 149 -8.67 3.35 -10.53
N TRP A 150 -9.22 4.22 -9.68
CA TRP A 150 -9.47 3.88 -8.28
C TRP A 150 -10.54 2.80 -8.11
N GLN A 151 -11.37 2.60 -9.13
CA GLN A 151 -12.40 1.56 -9.17
C GLN A 151 -12.12 0.62 -10.35
N PRO A 152 -12.29 -0.71 -10.18
CA PRO A 152 -12.08 -1.67 -11.27
C PRO A 152 -12.89 -1.36 -12.54
N HIS A 153 -14.10 -0.79 -12.41
CA HIS A 153 -14.94 -0.41 -13.55
C HIS A 153 -14.33 0.71 -14.41
N GLY A 154 -13.32 1.44 -13.90
CA GLY A 154 -12.59 2.46 -14.67
C GLY A 154 -11.43 1.88 -15.47
N LEU A 155 -11.20 0.57 -15.37
CA LEU A 155 -10.21 -0.17 -16.14
C LEU A 155 -10.85 -0.81 -17.38
N GLN A 156 -10.07 -0.89 -18.45
CA GLN A 156 -10.38 -1.54 -19.72
C GLN A 156 -9.26 -2.53 -20.05
N GLN A 157 -9.55 -3.55 -20.88
CA GLN A 157 -8.53 -4.52 -21.33
C GLN A 157 -7.76 -5.18 -20.17
N VAL A 158 -8.43 -5.45 -19.05
CA VAL A 158 -7.78 -6.06 -17.87
C VAL A 158 -7.33 -7.47 -18.22
N ASN A 159 -6.02 -7.72 -18.11
CA ASN A 159 -5.36 -9.01 -18.38
C ASN A 159 -5.57 -9.57 -19.82
N PHE A 160 -5.85 -8.72 -20.82
CA PHE A 160 -6.07 -9.13 -22.22
C PHE A 160 -4.77 -9.06 -23.05
N PRO A 161 -4.42 -10.03 -23.93
CA PRO A 161 -5.08 -11.31 -24.24
C PRO A 161 -4.40 -12.51 -23.54
N LEU A 162 -3.90 -12.35 -22.31
CA LEU A 162 -3.15 -13.42 -21.64
C LEU A 162 -4.05 -14.66 -21.46
N PHE A 163 -3.57 -15.83 -21.91
CA PHE A 163 -4.29 -17.13 -21.99
C PHE A 163 -4.80 -17.69 -20.66
N THR A 164 -4.66 -16.94 -19.57
CA THR A 164 -5.17 -17.28 -18.24
C THR A 164 -5.80 -16.01 -17.69
N THR A 165 -7.07 -15.74 -17.99
CA THR A 165 -7.81 -14.60 -17.45
C THR A 165 -7.97 -14.79 -15.94
N LYS A 166 -6.98 -14.34 -15.16
CA LYS A 166 -7.09 -14.32 -13.72
C LYS A 166 -7.92 -13.10 -13.31
N ASP A 167 -8.97 -13.37 -12.52
CA ASP A 167 -9.85 -12.35 -11.97
C ASP A 167 -9.01 -11.38 -11.12
N PRO A 168 -9.04 -10.05 -11.38
CA PRO A 168 -8.28 -9.11 -10.57
C PRO A 168 -8.68 -9.10 -9.09
N ASN A 169 -9.86 -9.63 -8.74
CA ASN A 169 -10.34 -9.78 -7.37
C ASN A 169 -9.94 -11.12 -6.72
N ASP A 170 -9.31 -12.05 -7.46
CA ASP A 170 -8.74 -13.24 -6.86
C ASP A 170 -7.61 -12.84 -5.89
N ALA A 171 -7.71 -13.27 -4.64
CA ALA A 171 -6.78 -12.81 -3.60
C ALA A 171 -5.33 -13.23 -3.90
N LEU A 172 -5.12 -14.42 -4.46
CA LEU A 172 -3.78 -14.91 -4.81
C LEU A 172 -3.19 -14.10 -5.98
N GLU A 173 -4.00 -13.78 -6.98
CA GLU A 173 -3.58 -12.92 -8.08
C GLU A 173 -3.28 -11.49 -7.61
N ALA A 174 -4.15 -10.92 -6.77
CA ALA A 174 -3.96 -9.60 -6.22
C ALA A 174 -2.63 -9.49 -5.46
N GLU A 175 -2.35 -10.45 -4.58
CA GLU A 175 -1.08 -10.54 -3.85
C GLU A 175 0.13 -10.78 -4.78
N ASP A 176 -0.01 -11.62 -5.81
CA ASP A 176 1.06 -11.87 -6.77
C ASP A 176 1.41 -10.63 -7.60
N VAL A 177 0.40 -9.90 -8.08
CA VAL A 177 0.58 -8.62 -8.79
C VAL A 177 1.25 -7.59 -7.90
N ALA A 178 0.77 -7.43 -6.66
CA ALA A 178 1.33 -6.51 -5.68
C ALA A 178 2.81 -6.84 -5.38
N TYR A 179 3.12 -8.12 -5.20
CA TYR A 179 4.48 -8.60 -4.98
C TYR A 179 5.38 -8.38 -6.20
N LYS A 180 4.90 -8.66 -7.41
CA LYS A 180 5.63 -8.40 -8.67
C LYS A 180 5.94 -6.91 -8.84
N PHE A 181 5.01 -6.02 -8.52
CA PHE A 181 5.27 -4.58 -8.53
C PHE A 181 6.38 -4.20 -7.52
N GLY A 182 6.24 -4.68 -6.28
CA GLY A 182 7.18 -4.36 -5.20
C GLY A 182 8.60 -4.84 -5.51
N THR A 183 8.75 -6.06 -6.00
CA THR A 183 10.03 -6.63 -6.44
C THR A 183 10.61 -5.90 -7.65
N SER A 184 9.80 -5.59 -8.67
CA SER A 184 10.19 -4.77 -9.82
C SER A 184 10.76 -3.42 -9.36
N CYS A 185 10.11 -2.75 -8.41
CA CYS A 185 10.63 -1.51 -7.82
C CYS A 185 11.92 -1.76 -7.04
N TYR A 186 11.97 -2.78 -6.17
CA TYR A 186 13.16 -3.06 -5.37
C TYR A 186 14.41 -3.29 -6.23
N PHE A 187 14.30 -4.09 -7.29
CA PHE A 187 15.40 -4.38 -8.20
C PHE A 187 15.80 -3.21 -9.10
N LYS A 188 14.82 -2.43 -9.58
CA LYS A 188 15.10 -1.25 -10.42
C LYS A 188 15.61 -0.06 -9.61
N GLN A 189 15.41 -0.08 -8.29
CA GLN A 189 15.87 0.94 -7.36
C GLN A 189 15.42 2.35 -7.79
N PRO A 190 14.11 2.62 -7.98
CA PRO A 190 13.60 3.89 -8.51
C PRO A 190 13.93 5.09 -7.61
N TRP A 191 14.42 4.83 -6.39
CA TRP A 191 14.93 5.83 -5.46
C TRP A 191 16.33 6.34 -5.79
N LYS A 192 17.13 5.62 -6.60
CA LYS A 192 18.44 6.08 -7.07
C LYS A 192 18.27 7.15 -8.13
N ASP A 193 19.07 8.21 -8.06
CA ASP A 193 19.06 9.28 -9.06
C ASP A 193 19.74 8.86 -10.35
N PHE A 194 18.93 8.66 -11.39
CA PHE A 194 19.38 8.45 -12.76
C PHE A 194 19.25 9.76 -13.54
N ARG A 195 20.22 10.07 -14.41
CA ARG A 195 20.28 11.36 -15.13
C ARG A 195 19.00 11.72 -15.87
N ASP A 196 18.28 10.73 -16.39
CA ASP A 196 17.07 10.93 -17.20
C ASP A 196 15.76 10.64 -16.45
N ALA A 197 15.83 10.41 -15.14
CA ALA A 197 14.67 10.07 -14.34
C ALA A 197 14.17 11.27 -13.53
N LYS A 198 12.85 11.52 -13.58
CA LYS A 198 12.21 12.58 -12.81
C LYS A 198 11.37 11.98 -11.69
N CYS A 199 11.72 12.32 -10.45
CA CYS A 199 10.90 12.05 -9.27
C CYS A 199 9.95 13.22 -9.01
N VAL A 200 8.68 12.93 -8.75
CA VAL A 200 7.67 13.93 -8.35
C VAL A 200 6.89 13.38 -7.18
N ILE A 201 6.85 14.13 -6.09
CA ILE A 201 5.96 13.88 -4.96
C ILE A 201 4.92 14.99 -4.88
N LYS A 202 3.64 14.61 -4.83
CA LYS A 202 2.52 15.53 -4.61
C LYS A 202 1.82 15.16 -3.32
N ILE A 203 1.71 16.12 -2.41
CA ILE A 203 1.09 15.95 -1.10
C ILE A 203 -0.07 16.94 -0.98
N LYS A 204 -1.23 16.45 -0.55
CA LYS A 204 -2.39 17.29 -0.20
C LYS A 204 -2.71 17.09 1.27
N LYS A 205 -2.43 18.09 2.11
CA LYS A 205 -2.75 18.08 3.54
C LYS A 205 -4.19 18.55 3.81
N MET A 206 -4.74 18.15 4.95
CA MET A 206 -5.98 18.69 5.48
C MET A 206 -5.81 20.18 5.84
N SER A 207 -6.86 20.99 5.67
CA SER A 207 -6.87 22.33 6.29
C SER A 207 -6.89 22.20 7.81
N LYS A 208 -6.42 23.24 8.53
CA LYS A 208 -6.48 23.27 10.00
C LYS A 208 -7.88 23.00 10.53
N GLU A 209 -8.88 23.67 9.97
CA GLU A 209 -10.29 23.47 10.30
C GLU A 209 -10.75 22.01 10.11
N GLN A 210 -10.26 21.32 9.07
CA GLN A 210 -10.57 19.91 8.86
C GLN A 210 -9.91 19.00 9.90
N GLN A 211 -8.72 19.35 10.35
CA GLN A 211 -8.02 18.61 11.42
C GLN A 211 -8.75 18.79 12.76
N GLU A 212 -9.21 20.00 13.06
CA GLU A 212 -9.97 20.31 14.28
C GLU A 212 -11.29 19.53 14.31
N LYS A 213 -12.07 19.58 13.21
CA LYS A 213 -13.33 18.81 13.10
C LYS A 213 -13.13 17.30 13.23
N GLN A 214 -12.03 16.76 12.71
CA GLN A 214 -11.72 15.34 12.86
C GLN A 214 -11.42 14.97 14.32
N LYS A 215 -10.62 15.78 15.02
CA LYS A 215 -10.33 15.58 16.45
C LYS A 215 -11.59 15.64 17.31
N GLU A 216 -12.49 16.58 17.03
CA GLU A 216 -13.78 16.68 17.73
C GLU A 216 -14.66 15.44 17.51
N ALA A 217 -14.67 14.89 16.29
CA ALA A 217 -15.44 13.68 15.97
C ALA A 217 -14.86 12.42 16.64
N GLU A 218 -13.54 12.30 16.71
CA GLU A 218 -12.85 11.19 17.37
C GLU A 218 -13.08 11.23 18.89
N GLY A 219 -12.96 12.39 19.53
CA GLY A 219 -13.21 12.54 20.98
C GLY A 219 -14.63 12.14 21.39
N ARG A 220 -15.65 12.57 20.64
CA ARG A 220 -17.06 12.18 20.92
C ARG A 220 -17.33 10.68 20.79
N THR A 221 -16.54 9.98 19.97
CA THR A 221 -16.71 8.54 19.77
C THR A 221 -16.15 7.73 20.93
N GLU A 222 -15.13 8.25 21.62
CA GLU A 222 -14.55 7.64 22.82
C GLU A 222 -15.49 7.80 24.03
N ASP A 223 -16.05 9.00 24.25
CA ASP A 223 -17.00 9.27 25.33
C ASP A 223 -18.21 8.30 25.30
N HIS A 224 -18.76 8.04 24.11
CA HIS A 224 -19.88 7.10 23.96
C HIS A 224 -19.50 5.62 24.13
N LYS A 225 -18.23 5.24 23.95
CA LYS A 225 -17.79 3.86 24.24
C LYS A 225 -17.62 3.64 25.74
N GLU A 226 -17.17 4.64 26.49
CA GLU A 226 -17.04 4.56 27.95
C GLU A 226 -18.41 4.46 28.64
N GLU A 227 -19.39 5.30 28.25
CA GLU A 227 -20.77 5.23 28.79
C GLU A 227 -21.44 3.86 28.55
N LYS A 228 -21.11 3.20 27.44
CA LYS A 228 -21.69 1.90 27.09
C LYS A 228 -21.07 0.76 27.89
N ASN A 229 -19.78 0.86 28.22
CA ASN A 229 -19.09 -0.12 29.07
C ASN A 229 -19.47 0.03 30.54
N GLU A 230 -19.70 1.25 31.04
CA GLU A 230 -20.21 1.45 32.41
C GLU A 230 -21.62 0.89 32.61
N ASN A 231 -22.48 0.94 31.58
CA ASN A 231 -23.81 0.36 31.65
C ASN A 231 -23.82 -1.18 31.57
N LEU A 232 -22.85 -1.79 30.87
CA LEU A 232 -22.70 -3.25 30.81
C LEU A 232 -22.17 -3.84 32.13
N GLY A 233 -21.39 -3.09 32.91
CA GLY A 233 -20.92 -3.49 34.24
C GLY A 233 -22.02 -3.59 35.31
N LYS A 234 -23.20 -3.01 35.08
CA LYS A 234 -24.31 -3.00 36.06
C LYS A 234 -25.30 -4.16 35.93
N PHE A 235 -25.24 -4.96 34.85
CA PHE A 235 -26.19 -6.05 34.61
C PHE A 235 -25.64 -7.47 34.91
N GLY A 236 -24.43 -7.59 35.44
CA GLY A 236 -23.78 -8.88 35.77
C GLY A 236 -23.86 -9.28 37.24
N LYS A 237 -25.06 -9.31 37.85
CA LYS A 237 -25.31 -9.99 39.14
C LYS A 237 -26.63 -10.77 39.07
N THR A 238 -26.65 -11.82 38.25
CA THR A 238 -27.74 -12.81 38.32
C THR A 238 -27.30 -13.94 39.26
N GLN A 239 -28.16 -14.19 40.24
CA GLN A 239 -27.99 -15.12 41.36
C GLN A 239 -27.60 -16.54 40.93
N GLU A 240 -26.53 -17.08 41.52
CA GLU A 240 -26.41 -18.52 41.76
C GLU A 240 -27.53 -18.94 42.71
N ARG A 241 -28.49 -19.71 42.20
CA ARG A 241 -29.47 -20.41 43.03
C ARG A 241 -29.04 -21.87 43.14
N ASN A 242 -28.69 -22.23 44.37
CA ASN A 242 -28.56 -23.60 44.83
C ASN A 242 -29.79 -24.43 44.46
N GLU A 243 -29.57 -25.60 43.87
CA GLU A 243 -30.50 -26.73 44.04
C GLU A 243 -29.76 -27.91 44.67
N VAL A 244 -30.19 -28.18 45.89
CA VAL A 244 -29.97 -29.42 46.63
C VAL A 244 -31.02 -30.42 46.16
N LYS A 245 -30.60 -31.59 45.68
CA LYS A 245 -31.08 -32.91 46.11
C LYS A 245 -30.26 -34.03 45.47
#